data_AF-A0A023G406-F1
#
_entry.id   AF-A0A023G406-F1
#
_cell.length_a   1.000
_cell.length_b   1.000
_cell.length_c   1.000
_cell.angle_alpha   90.00
_cell.angle_beta   90.00
_cell.angle_gamma   90.00
#
_symmetry.space_group_name_H-M   'P 1'
#
loop_
_entity.id
_entity.type
_entity.pdbx_description
1 polymer ?
#
loop_
_entity_poly.entity_id
_entity_poly.type
_entity_poly.pdbx_seq_one_letter_code
_entity_poly.pdbx_strand_id
1 'polypeptide(L)'
;MEKIIFCFLTATLFALALGADERCSNVYRPDDECDTNEPRLGDIFHFNSNTQKCYAGDYCESTDKSKYFSSLQECKTKCDVKETGEEVGSGGGLDDDLDME
;
A
#
# COMPACT_ATOMS: atom_id res chain seq x y z
N MET A 1 -45.61 -1.27 13.48
CA MET A 1 -44.37 -0.46 13.41
C MET A 1 -43.18 -1.31 12.91
N GLU A 2 -43.41 -2.30 12.04
CA GLU A 2 -42.37 -3.25 11.58
C GLU A 2 -41.67 -2.87 10.27
N LYS A 3 -42.24 -1.95 9.48
CA LYS A 3 -41.74 -1.65 8.12
C LYS A 3 -40.49 -0.77 8.09
N ILE A 4 -40.23 -0.01 9.16
CA ILE A 4 -39.11 0.95 9.19
C ILE A 4 -37.77 0.24 9.47
N ILE A 5 -37.80 -0.91 10.15
CA ILE A 5 -36.59 -1.65 10.55
C ILE A 5 -35.93 -2.35 9.35
N PHE A 6 -36.72 -2.78 8.36
CA PHE A 6 -36.19 -3.50 7.19
C PHE A 6 -35.34 -2.65 6.25
N CYS A 7 -35.56 -1.32 6.21
CA CYS A 7 -34.80 -0.44 5.32
C CYS A 7 -33.39 -0.12 5.84
N PHE A 8 -33.15 -0.23 7.15
CA PHE A 8 -31.82 0.06 7.72
C PHE A 8 -30.83 -1.08 7.54
N LEU A 9 -31.30 -2.34 7.56
CA LEU A 9 -30.41 -3.51 7.46
C LEU A 9 -29.84 -3.69 6.05
N THR A 10 -30.57 -3.33 5.00
CA THR A 10 -30.07 -3.42 3.62
C THR A 10 -29.01 -2.36 3.32
N ALA A 11 -29.12 -1.16 3.91
CA ALA A 11 -28.17 -0.06 3.68
C ALA A 11 -26.78 -0.35 4.28
N THR A 12 -26.70 -1.05 5.42
CA THR A 12 -25.42 -1.42 6.04
C THR A 12 -24.66 -2.51 5.29
N LEU A 13 -25.35 -3.34 4.50
CA LEU A 13 -24.72 -4.41 3.71
C LEU A 13 -24.06 -3.90 2.42
N PHE A 14 -24.46 -2.75 1.89
CA PHE A 14 -23.88 -2.18 0.67
C PHE A 14 -22.56 -1.43 0.90
N ALA A 15 -22.27 -0.98 2.12
CA ALA A 15 -21.01 -0.31 2.44
C ALA A 15 -19.80 -1.27 2.46
N LEU A 16 -20.04 -2.58 2.60
CA LEU A 16 -18.99 -3.61 2.60
C LEU A 16 -18.79 -4.27 1.22
N ALA A 17 -19.67 -3.98 0.25
CA ALA A 17 -19.69 -4.62 -1.07
C ALA A 17 -18.89 -3.88 -2.16
N LEU A 18 -18.35 -2.70 -1.86
CA LEU A 18 -17.23 -2.11 -2.60
C LEU A 18 -15.97 -2.83 -2.09
N GLY A 19 -15.79 -4.07 -2.56
CA GLY A 19 -14.75 -4.97 -2.07
C GLY A 19 -13.42 -4.25 -1.90
N ALA A 20 -12.89 -4.29 -0.69
CA ALA A 20 -11.57 -3.75 -0.41
C ALA A 20 -10.59 -4.35 -1.42
N ASP A 21 -9.82 -3.49 -2.08
CA ASP A 21 -8.80 -3.94 -3.04
C ASP A 21 -7.88 -4.91 -2.30
N GLU A 22 -7.74 -6.15 -2.80
CA GLU A 22 -6.99 -7.21 -2.11
C GLU A 22 -5.54 -6.81 -1.86
N ARG A 23 -5.00 -5.93 -2.70
CA ARG A 23 -3.67 -5.35 -2.59
C ARG A 23 -3.49 -4.50 -1.32
N CYS A 24 -4.58 -4.01 -0.71
CA CYS A 24 -4.55 -3.35 0.60
C CYS A 24 -4.32 -4.32 1.77
N SER A 25 -4.33 -5.64 1.52
CA SER A 25 -4.02 -6.67 2.52
C SER A 25 -2.71 -7.42 2.23
N ASN A 26 -2.06 -7.14 1.08
CA ASN A 26 -0.81 -7.78 0.71
C ASN A 26 0.36 -7.27 1.57
N VAL A 27 1.16 -8.21 2.06
CA VAL A 27 2.36 -7.91 2.84
C VAL A 27 3.55 -7.88 1.89
N TYR A 28 4.14 -6.70 1.71
CA TYR A 28 5.39 -6.57 0.96
C TYR A 28 6.57 -7.03 1.79
N ARG A 29 7.42 -7.89 1.20
CA ARG A 29 8.65 -8.39 1.80
C ARG A 29 9.75 -8.35 0.74
N PRO A 30 10.76 -7.48 0.88
CA PRO A 30 11.82 -7.35 -0.12
C PRO A 30 12.47 -8.69 -0.47
N ASP A 31 12.77 -9.52 0.54
CA ASP A 31 13.42 -10.82 0.36
C ASP A 31 12.52 -11.87 -0.34
N ASP A 32 11.19 -11.69 -0.34
CA ASP A 32 10.26 -12.57 -1.06
C ASP A 32 10.08 -12.13 -2.53
N GLU A 33 10.42 -10.88 -2.85
CA GLU A 33 10.19 -10.25 -4.17
C GLU A 33 11.47 -10.06 -4.99
N CYS A 34 12.62 -10.00 -4.31
CA CYS A 34 13.94 -9.80 -4.89
C CYS A 34 15.02 -10.47 -4.04
N ASP A 35 15.72 -11.46 -4.60
CA ASP A 35 16.95 -11.96 -4.00
C ASP A 35 18.09 -10.93 -4.12
N THR A 36 19.11 -11.05 -3.27
CA THR A 36 20.26 -10.10 -3.23
C THR A 36 20.96 -9.94 -4.59
N ASN A 37 20.89 -10.94 -5.47
CA ASN A 37 21.60 -10.97 -6.75
C ASN A 37 20.71 -10.71 -7.97
N GLU A 38 19.44 -10.35 -7.77
CA GLU A 38 18.50 -10.17 -8.87
C GLU A 38 18.43 -8.73 -9.38
N PRO A 39 18.22 -8.55 -10.71
CA PRO A 39 18.05 -7.23 -11.28
C PRO A 39 16.67 -6.67 -10.92
N ARG A 40 16.64 -5.56 -10.18
CA ARG A 40 15.42 -4.78 -9.91
C ARG A 40 14.85 -4.23 -11.21
N LEU A 41 13.57 -4.49 -11.46
CA LEU A 41 12.89 -4.10 -12.70
C LEU A 41 12.21 -2.72 -12.60
N GLY A 42 11.96 -2.24 -11.38
CA GLY A 42 11.42 -0.90 -11.11
C GLY A 42 10.66 -0.83 -9.80
N ASP A 43 9.95 0.28 -9.62
CA ASP A 43 9.20 0.56 -8.39
C ASP A 43 7.76 0.05 -8.44
N ILE A 44 7.30 -0.49 -7.32
CA ILE A 44 5.90 -0.76 -6.99
C ILE A 44 5.50 0.01 -5.73
N PHE A 45 4.19 0.08 -5.47
CA PHE A 45 3.66 0.68 -4.25
C PHE A 45 2.78 -0.32 -3.50
N HIS A 46 2.95 -0.39 -2.19
CA HIS A 46 2.20 -1.32 -1.33
C HIS A 46 1.66 -0.60 -0.10
N PHE A 47 0.54 -1.08 0.43
CA PHE A 47 -0.05 -0.56 1.65
C PHE A 47 0.45 -1.32 2.86
N ASN A 48 0.83 -0.59 3.91
CA ASN A 48 1.18 -1.16 5.20
C ASN A 48 0.02 -0.94 6.18
N SER A 49 -0.63 -2.02 6.57
CA SER A 49 -1.79 -2.00 7.47
C SER A 49 -1.45 -1.56 8.90
N ASN A 50 -0.20 -1.76 9.35
CA ASN A 50 0.22 -1.35 10.69
C ASN A 50 0.36 0.16 10.81
N THR A 51 0.91 0.81 9.78
CA THR A 51 1.11 2.26 9.77
C THR A 51 -0.01 3.02 9.05
N GLN A 52 -0.90 2.31 8.35
CA GLN A 52 -1.91 2.85 7.44
C GLN A 52 -1.32 3.82 6.39
N LYS A 53 -0.17 3.46 5.81
CA LYS A 53 0.55 4.27 4.81
C LYS A 53 0.92 3.42 3.60
N CYS A 54 1.14 4.08 2.46
CA CYS A 54 1.66 3.47 1.25
C CYS A 54 3.15 3.74 1.12
N TYR A 55 3.94 2.72 0.79
CA TYR A 55 5.39 2.81 0.59
C TYR A 55 5.78 2.33 -0.80
N ALA A 56 6.93 2.83 -1.28
CA ALA A 56 7.58 2.28 -2.46
C ALA A 56 8.30 0.97 -2.10
N GLY A 57 8.41 0.08 -3.07
CA GLY A 57 9.22 -1.13 -3.01
C GLY A 57 9.71 -1.52 -4.40
N ASP A 58 10.61 -2.48 -4.44
CA ASP A 58 11.14 -3.05 -5.68
C ASP A 58 10.45 -4.37 -6.03
N TYR A 59 10.51 -4.74 -7.30
CA TYR A 59 10.18 -6.09 -7.78
C TYR A 59 11.22 -6.60 -8.77
N CYS A 60 11.46 -7.91 -8.74
CA CYS A 60 12.42 -8.59 -9.63
C CYS A 60 11.73 -9.51 -10.65
N GLU A 61 10.46 -9.87 -10.43
CA GLU A 61 9.63 -10.58 -11.42
C GLU A 61 8.42 -9.75 -11.90
N SER A 62 8.22 -9.68 -13.21
CA SER A 62 7.09 -8.92 -13.79
C SER A 62 5.70 -9.42 -13.38
N THR A 63 5.59 -10.67 -12.95
CA THR A 63 4.37 -11.32 -12.41
C THR A 63 3.92 -10.67 -11.11
N ASP A 64 4.87 -10.25 -10.28
CA ASP A 64 4.59 -9.71 -8.95
C ASP A 64 4.02 -8.30 -8.98
N LYS A 65 4.26 -7.57 -10.06
CA LYS A 65 3.72 -6.22 -10.26
C LYS A 65 2.20 -6.16 -10.08
N SER A 66 1.50 -7.24 -10.43
CA SER A 66 0.03 -7.34 -10.29
C SER A 66 -0.46 -7.38 -8.84
N LYS A 67 0.39 -7.80 -7.89
CA LYS A 67 0.10 -7.85 -6.45
C LYS A 67 0.11 -6.45 -5.81
N TYR A 68 0.65 -5.46 -6.51
CA TYR A 68 0.94 -4.14 -5.98
C TYR A 68 0.31 -3.02 -6.83
N PHE A 69 0.41 -1.80 -6.34
CA PHE A 69 -0.08 -0.61 -7.04
C PHE A 69 1.01 -0.05 -7.94
N SER A 70 0.61 0.53 -9.07
CA SER A 70 1.56 1.12 -10.03
C SER A 70 1.93 2.56 -9.67
N SER A 71 1.20 3.18 -8.74
CA SER A 71 1.50 4.53 -8.25
C SER A 71 1.13 4.71 -6.79
N LEU A 72 1.82 5.63 -6.11
CA LEU A 72 1.50 6.02 -4.74
C LEU A 72 0.06 6.55 -4.61
N GLN A 73 -0.40 7.34 -5.59
CA GLN A 73 -1.75 7.91 -5.59
C GLN A 73 -2.82 6.83 -5.71
N GLU A 74 -2.59 5.80 -6.54
CA GLU A 74 -3.50 4.65 -6.66
C GLU A 74 -3.61 3.93 -5.32
N CYS A 75 -2.48 3.62 -4.68
CA CYS A 75 -2.47 2.97 -3.37
C CYS A 75 -3.24 3.77 -2.31
N LYS A 76 -2.96 5.08 -2.19
CA LYS A 76 -3.64 5.96 -1.24
C LYS A 76 -5.15 6.01 -1.47
N THR A 77 -5.56 6.14 -2.73
CA THR A 77 -6.99 6.23 -3.11
C THR A 77 -7.71 4.91 -2.88
N LYS A 78 -7.09 3.77 -3.22
CA LYS A 78 -7.71 2.45 -3.10
C LYS A 78 -7.81 1.96 -1.66
N CYS A 79 -6.82 2.29 -0.82
CA CYS A 79 -6.75 1.86 0.57
C CYS A 79 -7.23 2.91 1.57
N ASP A 80 -7.85 4.00 1.12
CA ASP A 80 -8.38 5.09 1.96
C ASP A 80 -7.35 5.63 2.97
N VAL A 81 -6.11 5.86 2.50
CA VAL A 81 -5.05 6.41 3.34
C VAL A 81 -5.38 7.86 3.66
N LYS A 82 -5.66 8.14 4.94
CA LYS A 82 -5.83 9.49 5.44
C LYS A 82 -4.46 10.16 5.46
N GLU A 83 -4.28 11.18 4.64
CA GLU A 83 -3.12 12.07 4.74
C GLU A 83 -3.23 12.85 6.06
N THR A 84 -2.79 12.22 7.16
CA THR A 84 -2.45 12.96 8.37
C THR A 84 -1.30 13.86 7.95
N GLY A 85 -1.57 15.16 7.83
CA GLY A 85 -0.60 16.15 7.33
C GLY A 85 0.68 16.10 8.15
N GLU A 86 1.65 15.33 7.67
CA GLU A 86 3.05 15.25 8.05
C GLU A 86 3.76 14.54 6.88
N GLU A 87 4.07 15.36 5.89
CA GLU A 87 5.03 15.15 4.82
C GLU A 87 6.45 14.92 5.37
N VAL A 88 6.82 13.69 5.75
CA VAL A 88 8.21 13.19 5.81
C VAL A 88 8.19 11.69 6.18
N GLY A 89 8.98 10.78 5.58
CA GLY A 89 10.07 10.97 4.65
C GLY A 89 10.27 9.77 3.73
N SER A 90 10.80 10.08 2.55
CA SER A 90 11.62 9.16 1.77
C SER A 90 12.77 8.68 2.66
N GLY A 91 12.74 7.42 3.08
CA GLY A 91 13.88 6.76 3.71
C GLY A 91 14.71 6.05 2.65
N GLY A 92 15.37 6.83 1.79
CA GLY A 92 16.31 6.33 0.80
C GLY A 92 17.29 7.45 0.44
N GLY A 93 18.47 7.41 1.07
CA GLY A 93 19.59 8.32 0.79
C GLY A 93 20.02 9.15 2.00
N LEU A 94 21.00 8.65 2.74
CA LEU A 94 21.99 9.49 3.42
C LEU A 94 23.36 9.00 2.92
N ASP A 95 23.81 9.59 1.82
CA ASP A 95 25.07 10.34 1.77
C ASP A 95 26.05 10.00 2.92
N ASP A 96 27.02 9.13 2.62
CA ASP A 96 28.24 8.95 3.39
C ASP A 96 29.16 10.16 3.14
N ASP A 97 28.89 11.26 3.86
CA ASP A 97 29.83 12.38 4.06
C ASP A 97 30.05 12.53 5.57
N LEU A 98 30.98 11.75 6.11
CA LEU A 98 31.60 11.98 7.41
C LEU A 98 33.09 12.25 7.22
N ASP A 99 33.41 13.53 7.11
CA ASP A 99 34.75 14.08 7.27
C ASP A 99 35.12 14.15 8.77
N MET A 100 36.41 13.96 9.05
CA MET A 100 37.16 14.48 10.20
C MET A 100 37.36 13.59 11.45
N GLU A 101 38.55 12.97 11.52
CA GLU A 101 39.61 13.29 12.52
C GLU A 101 40.99 13.25 11.86
#